data_AF-R0L6W8-F1
#
_entry.id   AF-R0L6W8-F1
#
_cell.length_a   1.000
_cell.length_b   1.000
_cell.length_c   1.000
_cell.angle_alpha   90.00
_cell.angle_beta   90.00
_cell.angle_gamma   90.00
#
_symmetry.space_group_name_H-M   'P 1'
#
loop_
_entity.id
_entity.type
_entity.pdbx_description
1 polymer ?
#
loop_
_entity_poly.entity_id
_entity_poly.type
_entity_poly.pdbx_seq_one_letter_code
_entity_poly.pdbx_strand_id
1 'polypeptide(L)'
;MYLFFLLSGIVDVVSHSPLKLPLGLDRLLLSVALFMEGLLFCFHDYSDAALDQHLHSLLAMAIFAGALCALLEVFLRDHVILEAFRTSTFLLQGSWLWQIGFVLTPPWGGPGWDQTDRSNITFLTMCFCWHYAGALAVLAANAAASRCCNESCQLKFGDIDVELDCGMCIRKSKGSSGALLPESGLDDK
;
A
#
# COMPACT_ATOMS: atom_id res chain seq x y z
N MET A 1 0.16 12.43 -16.94
CA MET A 1 0.51 11.23 -16.14
C MET A 1 2.03 11.11 -15.93
N TYR A 2 2.83 10.71 -16.94
CA TYR A 2 4.25 10.34 -16.78
C TYR A 2 5.15 11.38 -16.07
N LEU A 3 5.01 12.66 -16.42
CA LEU A 3 5.80 13.74 -15.79
C LEU A 3 5.58 13.78 -14.27
N PHE A 4 4.34 13.68 -13.80
CA PHE A 4 4.02 13.78 -12.38
C PHE A 4 4.52 12.57 -11.60
N PHE A 5 4.42 11.36 -12.16
CA PHE A 5 5.01 10.17 -11.56
C PHE A 5 6.54 10.22 -11.53
N LEU A 6 7.17 10.76 -12.58
CA LEU A 6 8.62 10.99 -12.58
C LEU A 6 9.03 11.96 -11.46
N LEU A 7 8.32 13.09 -11.31
CA LEU A 7 8.58 14.05 -10.24
C LEU A 7 8.37 13.44 -8.86
N SER A 8 7.30 12.66 -8.66
CA SER A 8 7.06 11.93 -7.42
C SER A 8 8.20 10.95 -7.11
N GLY A 9 8.66 10.17 -8.09
CA GLY A 9 9.78 9.25 -7.91
C GLY A 9 11.11 9.94 -7.60
N ILE A 10 11.39 11.09 -8.23
CA ILE A 10 12.59 11.88 -7.91
C ILE A 10 12.55 12.34 -6.45
N VAL A 11 11.40 12.87 -5.99
CA VAL A 11 11.27 13.32 -4.61
C VAL A 11 11.33 12.18 -3.61
N ASP A 12 10.78 11.01 -3.95
CA ASP A 12 10.87 9.81 -3.13
C ASP A 12 12.34 9.38 -2.93
N VAL A 13 13.12 9.28 -4.00
CA VAL A 13 14.57 8.97 -3.93
C VAL A 13 15.35 10.03 -3.15
N VAL A 14 15.04 11.30 -3.39
CA VAL A 14 15.69 12.44 -2.73
C VAL A 14 15.31 12.51 -1.25
N SER A 15 14.12 12.03 -0.85
CA SER A 15 13.71 11.95 0.56
C SER A 15 14.53 10.96 1.38
N HIS A 16 15.06 9.91 0.74
CA HIS A 16 15.99 8.96 1.34
C HIS A 16 17.46 9.43 1.34
N SER A 17 17.75 10.56 0.71
CA SER A 17 19.08 11.17 0.68
C SER A 17 19.30 12.07 1.92
N PRO A 18 20.54 12.47 2.27
CA PRO A 18 20.81 13.35 3.42
C PRO A 18 20.26 14.78 3.28
N LEU A 19 19.50 15.06 2.22
CA LEU A 19 18.85 16.33 1.95
C LEU A 19 17.68 16.51 2.93
N LYS A 20 17.59 17.69 3.54
CA LYS A 20 16.49 18.03 4.45
C LYS A 20 15.25 18.40 3.64
N LEU A 21 14.45 17.41 3.25
CA LEU A 21 13.14 17.65 2.65
C LEU A 21 12.05 17.77 3.72
N PRO A 22 10.99 18.55 3.45
CA PRO A 22 9.85 18.62 4.35
C PRO A 22 9.21 17.23 4.46
N LEU A 23 9.01 16.76 5.69
CA LEU A 23 8.44 15.45 5.95
C LEU A 23 7.04 15.33 5.35
N GLY A 24 6.80 14.33 4.51
CA GLY A 24 5.52 14.07 3.86
C GLY A 24 5.37 14.64 2.44
N LEU A 25 6.42 15.29 1.90
CA LEU A 25 6.42 15.78 0.51
C LEU A 25 6.35 14.62 -0.50
N ASP A 26 6.97 13.49 -0.18
CA ASP A 26 6.92 12.21 -0.88
C ASP A 26 5.46 11.76 -1.11
N ARG A 27 4.70 11.63 -0.02
CA ARG A 27 3.28 11.26 -0.04
C ARG A 27 2.40 12.28 -0.75
N LEU A 28 2.68 13.58 -0.55
CA LEU A 28 1.94 14.65 -1.20
C LEU A 28 2.10 14.57 -2.73
N LEU A 29 3.33 14.44 -3.22
CA LEU A 29 3.58 14.35 -4.66
C LEU A 29 3.04 13.06 -5.27
N LEU A 30 3.06 11.95 -4.53
CA LEU A 30 2.39 10.73 -4.96
C LEU A 30 0.88 10.93 -5.11
N SER A 31 0.24 11.57 -4.13
CA SER A 31 -1.19 11.91 -4.18
C SER A 31 -1.52 12.82 -5.37
N VAL A 32 -0.69 13.85 -5.61
CA VAL A 32 -0.86 14.76 -6.78
C VAL A 32 -0.70 14.00 -8.10
N ALA A 33 0.27 13.08 -8.19
CA ALA A 33 0.47 12.27 -9.39
C ALA A 33 -0.75 11.38 -9.69
N LEU A 34 -1.27 10.70 -8.68
CA LEU A 34 -2.50 9.89 -8.79
C LEU A 34 -3.72 10.75 -9.12
N PHE A 35 -3.86 11.92 -8.50
CA PHE A 35 -4.97 12.83 -8.79
C PHE A 35 -4.96 13.28 -10.25
N MET A 36 -3.79 13.66 -10.78
CA MET A 36 -3.64 14.02 -12.19
C MET A 36 -3.90 12.83 -13.12
N GLU A 37 -3.51 11.61 -12.73
CA GLU A 37 -3.86 10.39 -13.46
C GLU A 37 -5.37 10.17 -13.52
N GLY A 38 -6.06 10.23 -12.37
CA GLY A 38 -7.52 10.06 -12.28
C GLY A 38 -8.27 11.10 -13.11
N LEU A 39 -7.84 12.36 -13.08
CA LEU A 39 -8.43 13.42 -13.92
C LEU A 39 -8.27 13.13 -15.42
N LEU A 40 -7.11 12.60 -15.85
CA LEU A 40 -6.89 12.23 -17.25
C LEU A 40 -7.88 11.15 -17.69
N PHE A 41 -8.16 10.15 -16.85
CA PHE A 41 -9.13 9.10 -17.17
C PHE A 41 -10.58 9.60 -17.14
N CYS A 42 -10.92 10.56 -16.29
CA CYS A 42 -12.25 11.17 -16.27
C CYS A 42 -12.57 11.98 -17.53
N PHE A 43 -11.57 12.66 -18.10
CA PHE A 43 -11.74 13.51 -19.28
C PHE A 43 -11.27 12.84 -20.59
N HIS A 44 -11.03 11.54 -20.57
CA HIS A 44 -10.76 10.79 -21.79
C HIS A 44 -12.03 10.77 -22.65
N ASP A 45 -11.88 10.99 -23.96
CA ASP A 45 -13.01 11.05 -24.88
C ASP A 45 -13.42 9.62 -25.29
N TYR A 46 -14.56 9.16 -24.77
CA TYR A 46 -15.13 7.84 -25.05
C TYR A 46 -16.25 7.98 -26.09
N SER A 47 -15.91 8.35 -27.32
CA SER A 47 -16.92 8.46 -28.38
C SER A 47 -17.57 7.09 -28.66
N ASP A 48 -18.83 6.92 -28.24
CA ASP A 48 -19.71 5.76 -28.47
C ASP A 48 -19.32 4.40 -27.83
N ALA A 49 -18.37 4.38 -26.87
CA ALA A 49 -17.93 3.15 -26.20
C ALA A 49 -18.37 3.10 -24.72
N ALA A 50 -19.64 2.77 -24.47
CA ALA A 50 -20.22 2.76 -23.12
C ALA A 50 -19.55 1.76 -22.17
N LEU A 51 -19.07 0.62 -22.67
CA LEU A 51 -18.34 -0.37 -21.87
C LEU A 51 -16.95 0.15 -21.51
N ASP A 52 -16.27 0.80 -22.45
CA ASP A 52 -14.95 1.38 -22.25
C ASP A 52 -14.98 2.51 -21.21
N GLN A 53 -15.98 3.38 -21.30
CA GLN A 53 -16.23 4.40 -20.28
C GLN A 53 -16.45 3.76 -18.89
N HIS A 54 -17.21 2.67 -18.81
CA HIS A 54 -17.46 1.98 -17.54
C HIS A 54 -16.17 1.41 -16.94
N LEU A 55 -15.36 0.71 -17.75
CA LEU A 55 -14.06 0.15 -17.34
C LEU A 55 -13.12 1.20 -16.77
N HIS A 56 -12.97 2.31 -17.48
CA HIS A 56 -12.10 3.40 -17.06
C HIS A 56 -12.66 4.19 -15.89
N SER A 57 -13.99 4.28 -15.74
CA SER A 57 -14.61 4.90 -14.55
C SER A 57 -14.32 4.10 -13.26
N LEU A 58 -14.34 2.77 -13.35
CA LEU A 58 -13.95 1.88 -12.24
C LEU A 58 -12.46 2.04 -11.90
N LEU A 59 -11.60 2.16 -12.92
CA LEU A 59 -10.18 2.46 -12.73
C LEU A 59 -9.98 3.80 -12.01
N ALA A 60 -10.65 4.86 -12.50
CA ALA A 60 -10.58 6.18 -11.92
C ALA A 60 -11.04 6.18 -10.45
N MET A 61 -12.08 5.42 -10.11
CA MET A 61 -12.53 5.26 -8.72
C MET A 61 -11.42 4.68 -7.82
N ALA A 62 -10.71 3.64 -8.28
CA ALA A 62 -9.58 3.08 -7.55
C ALA A 62 -8.43 4.08 -7.39
N ILE A 63 -8.12 4.84 -8.46
CA ILE A 63 -7.06 5.86 -8.45
C ILE A 63 -7.41 6.99 -7.47
N PHE A 64 -8.63 7.52 -7.50
CA PHE A 64 -9.04 8.58 -6.56
C PHE A 64 -9.05 8.09 -5.12
N ALA A 65 -9.45 6.84 -4.85
CA ALA A 65 -9.37 6.25 -3.53
C ALA A 65 -7.90 6.19 -3.04
N GLY A 66 -6.97 5.74 -3.89
CA GLY A 66 -5.55 5.73 -3.60
C GLY A 66 -4.96 7.14 -3.41
N ALA A 67 -5.36 8.09 -4.25
CA ALA A 67 -4.93 9.49 -4.17
C ALA A 67 -5.38 10.15 -2.86
N LEU A 68 -6.64 9.92 -2.48
CA LEU A 68 -7.20 10.42 -1.22
C LEU A 68 -6.48 9.81 -0.03
N CYS A 69 -6.22 8.50 -0.03
CA CYS A 69 -5.49 7.88 1.07
C CYS A 69 -4.04 8.33 1.17
N ALA A 70 -3.33 8.47 0.05
CA ALA A 70 -2.00 9.08 0.04
C ALA A 70 -2.01 10.52 0.56
N LEU A 71 -3.06 11.31 0.28
CA LEU A 71 -3.24 12.65 0.84
C LEU A 71 -3.49 12.62 2.35
N LEU A 72 -4.35 11.72 2.82
CA LEU A 72 -4.61 11.56 4.26
C LEU A 72 -3.34 11.17 5.02
N GLU A 73 -2.48 10.34 4.45
CA GLU A 73 -1.19 9.96 5.06
C GLU A 73 -0.24 11.16 5.28
N VAL A 74 -0.40 12.27 4.53
CA VAL A 74 0.37 13.50 4.77
C VAL A 74 0.04 14.08 6.15
N PHE A 75 -1.23 13.99 6.57
CA PHE A 75 -1.72 14.49 7.86
C PHE A 75 -1.64 13.43 8.97
N LEU A 76 -2.00 12.19 8.65
CA LEU A 76 -2.12 11.04 9.54
C LEU A 76 -1.00 10.05 9.27
N ARG A 77 0.23 10.43 9.64
CA ARG A 77 1.43 9.61 9.43
C ARG A 77 1.39 8.30 10.23
N ASP A 78 2.00 7.26 9.65
CA ASP A 78 2.23 5.94 10.25
C ASP A 78 0.95 5.18 10.67
N HIS A 79 -0.19 5.55 10.10
CA HIS A 79 -1.42 4.79 10.25
C HIS A 79 -1.43 3.58 9.33
N VAL A 80 -1.15 2.40 9.90
CA VAL A 80 -1.12 1.10 9.21
C VAL A 80 -2.38 0.84 8.37
N ILE A 81 -3.55 1.32 8.82
CA ILE A 81 -4.82 1.15 8.07
C ILE A 81 -4.81 1.97 6.77
N LEU A 82 -4.34 3.21 6.82
CA LEU A 82 -4.23 4.07 5.65
C LEU A 82 -3.22 3.50 4.65
N GLU A 83 -2.08 3.03 5.15
CA GLU A 83 -1.05 2.40 4.33
C GLU A 83 -1.54 1.08 3.70
N ALA A 84 -2.27 0.27 4.45
CA ALA A 84 -2.88 -0.97 3.95
C ALA A 84 -3.92 -0.67 2.85
N PHE A 85 -4.76 0.34 3.05
CA PHE A 85 -5.76 0.75 2.07
C PHE A 85 -5.13 1.37 0.81
N ARG A 86 -4.12 2.21 0.97
CA ARG A 86 -3.33 2.72 -0.15
C ARG A 86 -2.72 1.55 -0.94
N THR A 87 -2.08 0.61 -0.26
CA THR A 87 -1.47 -0.56 -0.92
C THR A 87 -2.50 -1.43 -1.64
N SER A 88 -3.67 -1.68 -1.05
CA SER A 88 -4.72 -2.47 -1.69
C SER A 88 -5.32 -1.76 -2.91
N THR A 89 -5.47 -0.42 -2.88
CA THR A 89 -5.94 0.36 -4.03
C THR A 89 -4.91 0.38 -5.17
N PHE A 90 -3.60 0.43 -4.88
CA PHE A 90 -2.55 0.27 -5.91
C PHE A 90 -2.58 -1.12 -6.56
N LEU A 91 -2.75 -2.19 -5.78
CA LEU A 91 -2.89 -3.56 -6.32
C LEU A 91 -4.15 -3.69 -7.19
N LEU A 92 -5.26 -3.08 -6.75
CA LEU A 92 -6.50 -3.02 -7.53
C LEU A 92 -6.28 -2.27 -8.85
N GLN A 93 -5.70 -1.07 -8.81
CA GLN A 93 -5.37 -0.26 -9.99
C GLN A 93 -4.54 -1.06 -11.00
N GLY A 94 -3.45 -1.69 -10.55
CA GLY A 94 -2.56 -2.46 -11.41
C GLY A 94 -3.23 -3.70 -12.03
N SER A 95 -3.94 -4.48 -11.22
CA SER A 95 -4.66 -5.66 -11.72
C SER A 95 -5.81 -5.30 -12.65
N TRP A 96 -6.46 -4.15 -12.42
CA TRP A 96 -7.54 -3.67 -13.26
C TRP A 96 -7.05 -3.10 -14.60
N LEU A 97 -5.92 -2.40 -14.61
CA LEU A 97 -5.25 -2.01 -15.87
C LEU A 97 -4.97 -3.22 -16.76
N TRP A 98 -4.53 -4.34 -16.16
CA TRP A 98 -4.35 -5.59 -16.86
C TRP A 98 -5.66 -6.16 -17.42
N GLN A 99 -6.75 -6.10 -16.62
CA GLN A 99 -8.08 -6.51 -17.06
C GLN A 99 -8.61 -5.66 -18.23
N ILE A 100 -8.40 -4.34 -18.21
CA ILE A 100 -8.74 -3.44 -19.32
C ILE A 100 -8.02 -3.86 -20.60
N GLY A 101 -6.73 -4.18 -20.51
CA GLY A 101 -5.95 -4.67 -21.66
C GLY A 101 -6.57 -5.91 -22.32
N PHE A 102 -7.03 -6.88 -21.52
CA PHE A 102 -7.71 -8.07 -22.03
C PHE A 102 -9.07 -7.79 -22.68
N VAL A 103 -9.82 -6.81 -22.16
CA VAL A 103 -11.13 -6.44 -22.71
C VAL A 103 -10.98 -5.68 -24.03
N LEU A 104 -10.03 -4.75 -24.10
CA LEU A 104 -9.76 -3.96 -25.31
C LEU A 104 -9.06 -4.77 -26.41
N THR A 105 -8.16 -5.66 -26.03
CA THR A 105 -7.37 -6.48 -26.98
C THR A 105 -7.39 -7.94 -26.55
N PRO A 106 -8.39 -8.73 -27.00
CA PRO A 106 -8.47 -10.15 -26.71
C PRO A 106 -7.20 -10.87 -27.19
N PRO A 107 -6.42 -11.52 -26.29
CA PRO A 107 -5.08 -12.01 -26.61
C PRO A 107 -5.06 -13.15 -27.65
N TRP A 108 -6.20 -13.83 -27.83
CA TRP A 108 -6.37 -14.92 -28.80
C TRP A 108 -7.16 -14.50 -30.04
N GLY A 109 -7.34 -13.20 -30.29
CA GLY A 109 -8.08 -12.71 -31.45
C GLY A 109 -9.56 -13.09 -31.45
N GLY A 110 -10.14 -13.32 -30.27
CA GLY A 110 -11.58 -13.54 -30.11
C GLY A 110 -12.41 -12.30 -30.50
N PRO A 111 -13.72 -12.46 -30.71
CA PRO A 111 -14.60 -11.33 -30.98
C PRO A 111 -14.54 -10.31 -29.83
N GLY A 112 -14.54 -9.02 -30.18
CA GLY A 112 -14.55 -7.94 -29.20
C GLY A 112 -15.83 -7.94 -28.35
N TRP A 113 -15.76 -7.28 -27.20
CA TRP A 113 -16.90 -7.18 -26.29
C TRP A 113 -17.97 -6.23 -26.86
N ASP A 114 -19.24 -6.66 -26.77
CA ASP A 114 -20.38 -5.81 -27.14
C ASP A 114 -20.51 -4.64 -26.15
N GLN A 115 -20.39 -3.43 -26.68
CA GLN A 115 -20.42 -2.17 -25.95
C GLN A 115 -21.81 -1.81 -25.41
N THR A 116 -22.85 -2.39 -26.00
CA THR A 116 -24.26 -2.08 -25.68
C THR A 116 -24.90 -3.11 -24.75
N ASP A 117 -24.27 -4.27 -24.58
CA ASP A 117 -24.79 -5.32 -23.72
C ASP A 117 -24.60 -4.99 -22.24
N ARG A 118 -25.73 -4.87 -21.54
CA ARG A 118 -25.80 -4.60 -20.11
C ARG A 118 -25.26 -5.76 -19.25
N SER A 119 -25.25 -6.98 -19.80
CA SER A 119 -24.69 -8.15 -19.12
C SER A 119 -23.18 -7.99 -18.90
N ASN A 120 -22.47 -7.45 -19.91
CA ASN A 120 -21.03 -7.18 -19.85
C ASN A 120 -20.68 -6.15 -18.77
N ILE A 121 -21.45 -5.06 -18.68
CA ILE A 121 -21.27 -4.03 -17.65
C ILE A 121 -21.42 -4.63 -16.24
N THR A 122 -22.44 -5.48 -16.05
CA THR A 122 -22.70 -6.12 -14.76
C THR A 122 -21.59 -7.11 -14.40
N PHE A 123 -21.16 -7.92 -15.37
CA PHE A 123 -20.05 -8.86 -15.20
C PHE A 123 -18.74 -8.14 -14.82
N LEU A 124 -18.39 -7.07 -15.51
CA LEU A 124 -17.19 -6.28 -15.21
C LEU A 124 -17.24 -5.65 -13.83
N THR A 125 -18.40 -5.17 -13.40
CA THR A 125 -18.57 -4.64 -12.03
C THR A 125 -18.32 -5.72 -10.98
N MET A 126 -18.86 -6.94 -11.20
CA MET A 126 -18.58 -8.08 -10.32
C MET A 126 -17.11 -8.49 -10.36
N CYS A 127 -16.49 -8.48 -11.55
CA CYS A 127 -15.07 -8.76 -11.74
C CYS A 127 -14.21 -7.77 -10.95
N PHE A 128 -14.52 -6.47 -11.01
CA PHE A 128 -13.83 -5.44 -10.23
C PHE A 128 -13.86 -5.71 -8.72
N CYS A 129 -15.02 -6.12 -8.19
CA CYS A 129 -15.14 -6.53 -6.79
C CYS A 129 -14.25 -7.74 -6.45
N TRP A 130 -14.16 -8.72 -7.35
CA TRP A 130 -13.26 -9.87 -7.18
C TRP A 130 -11.79 -9.48 -7.22
N HIS A 131 -11.40 -8.56 -8.09
CA HIS A 131 -10.05 -7.99 -8.10
C HIS A 131 -9.71 -7.34 -6.75
N TYR A 132 -10.65 -6.59 -6.18
CA TYR A 132 -10.43 -5.96 -4.87
C TYR A 132 -10.35 -6.99 -3.74
N ALA A 133 -11.21 -8.00 -3.74
CA ALA A 133 -11.11 -9.11 -2.80
C ALA A 133 -9.76 -9.84 -2.91
N GLY A 134 -9.28 -10.07 -4.14
CA GLY A 134 -7.95 -10.62 -4.43
C GLY A 134 -6.81 -9.74 -3.91
N ALA A 135 -6.88 -8.42 -4.12
CA ALA A 135 -5.91 -7.47 -3.60
C ALA A 135 -5.83 -7.50 -2.06
N LEU A 136 -6.97 -7.58 -1.37
CA LEU A 136 -7.03 -7.73 0.08
C LEU A 136 -6.45 -9.08 0.54
N ALA A 137 -6.73 -10.16 -0.18
CA ALA A 137 -6.17 -11.48 0.13
C ALA A 137 -4.64 -11.51 -0.02
N VAL A 138 -4.10 -10.91 -1.09
CA VAL A 138 -2.64 -10.75 -1.29
C VAL A 138 -2.01 -9.95 -0.15
N LEU A 139 -2.64 -8.84 0.23
CA LEU A 139 -2.16 -8.03 1.35
C LEU A 139 -2.17 -8.81 2.67
N ALA A 140 -3.25 -9.54 2.96
CA ALA A 140 -3.37 -10.37 4.15
C ALA A 140 -2.35 -11.51 4.15
N ALA A 141 -2.11 -12.16 3.02
CA ALA A 141 -1.10 -13.20 2.87
C ALA A 141 0.31 -12.66 3.12
N ASN A 142 0.65 -11.49 2.58
CA ASN A 142 1.94 -10.83 2.82
C ASN A 142 2.12 -10.43 4.29
N ALA A 143 1.07 -9.90 4.93
CA ALA A 143 1.11 -9.56 6.34
C ALA A 143 1.27 -10.81 7.23
N ALA A 144 0.56 -11.90 6.92
CA ALA A 144 0.68 -13.17 7.63
C ALA A 144 2.09 -13.77 7.44
N ALA A 145 2.59 -13.83 6.21
CA ALA A 145 3.93 -14.31 5.91
C ALA A 145 5.00 -13.51 6.66
N SER A 146 4.89 -12.18 6.66
CA SER A 146 5.83 -11.31 7.38
C SER A 146 5.81 -11.57 8.90
N ARG A 147 4.63 -11.79 9.49
CA ARG A 147 4.49 -12.14 10.91
C ARG A 147 5.07 -13.51 11.21
N CYS A 148 4.72 -14.54 10.43
CA CYS A 148 5.26 -15.88 10.60
C CYS A 148 6.78 -15.91 10.44
N CYS A 149 7.34 -15.17 9.47
CA CYS A 149 8.79 -15.04 9.31
C CYS A 149 9.43 -14.33 10.50
N ASN A 150 8.81 -13.26 11.02
CA ASN A 150 9.33 -12.56 12.19
C ASN A 150 9.30 -13.44 13.44
N GLU A 151 8.19 -14.15 13.70
CA GLU A 151 8.08 -15.11 14.81
C GLU A 151 9.06 -16.28 14.66
N SER A 152 9.20 -16.83 13.45
CA SER A 152 10.17 -17.90 13.17
C SER A 152 11.62 -17.42 13.30
N CYS A 153 11.90 -16.16 13.00
CA CYS A 153 13.22 -15.55 13.15
C CYS A 153 13.53 -15.27 14.63
N GLN A 154 12.56 -14.78 15.40
CA GLN A 154 12.64 -14.61 16.85
C GLN A 154 12.85 -15.95 17.56
N LEU A 155 12.10 -16.99 17.18
CA LEU A 155 12.28 -18.35 17.70
C LEU A 155 13.67 -18.92 17.39
N LYS A 156 14.22 -18.63 16.21
CA LYS A 156 15.59 -19.03 15.86
C LYS A 156 16.69 -18.27 16.61
N PHE A 157 16.45 -17.00 16.97
CA PHE A 157 17.40 -16.22 17.77
C PHE A 157 17.33 -16.59 19.26
N GLY A 158 16.16 -16.97 19.77
CA GLY A 158 16.01 -17.44 21.17
C GLY A 158 16.67 -18.80 21.45
N ASP A 159 16.94 -19.61 20.41
CA ASP A 159 17.65 -20.89 20.50
C ASP A 159 19.17 -20.74 20.24
N ILE A 160 19.61 -19.54 19.87
CA ILE A 160 21.01 -19.17 19.72
C ILE A 160 21.32 -18.21 20.87
N ASP A 161 21.77 -18.75 22.01
CA ASP A 161 22.40 -17.98 23.08
C ASP A 161 23.73 -17.39 22.55
N VAL A 162 23.63 -16.36 21.74
CA VAL A 162 24.75 -15.48 21.39
C VAL A 162 24.43 -14.15 22.05
N GLU A 163 25.20 -13.85 23.08
CA GLU A 163 25.40 -12.52 23.66
C GLU A 163 25.81 -11.56 22.55
N LEU A 164 24.83 -11.06 21.80
CA LEU A 164 25.02 -10.06 20.77
C LEU A 164 24.70 -8.71 21.42
N ASP A 165 25.75 -8.04 21.88
CA ASP A 165 25.76 -6.62 22.22
C ASP A 165 25.41 -5.80 20.96
N CYS A 166 24.13 -5.75 20.63
CA CYS A 166 23.62 -4.92 19.55
C CYS A 166 23.27 -3.57 20.18
N GLY A 167 24.21 -2.63 20.09
CA GLY A 167 24.08 -1.24 20.49
C GLY A 167 23.00 -0.49 19.70
N MET A 168 21.74 -0.85 19.90
CA MET A 168 20.59 -0.05 19.50
C MET A 168 20.07 0.72 20.70
N CYS A 169 20.26 2.03 20.65
CA CYS A 169 19.73 3.02 21.58
C CYS A 169 18.19 3.02 21.58
N ILE A 170 17.56 2.09 22.31
CA ILE A 170 16.17 2.26 22.71
C ILE A 170 16.16 3.19 23.93
N ARG A 171 15.63 4.41 23.72
CA ARG A 171 15.32 5.39 24.77
C ARG A 171 14.57 4.70 25.92
N LYS A 172 15.26 4.56 27.06
CA LYS A 172 14.68 4.10 28.32
C LYS A 172 13.75 5.18 28.87
N SER A 173 12.43 4.97 28.80
CA SER A 173 11.49 5.69 29.66
C SER A 173 11.55 5.08 31.06
N LYS A 174 11.85 5.91 32.06
CA LYS A 174 11.94 5.54 33.48
C LYS A 174 10.55 5.12 34.00
N GLY A 175 10.48 3.93 34.60
CA GLY A 175 9.39 3.49 35.46
C GLY A 175 9.97 2.81 36.70
N SER A 176 9.89 3.50 37.83
CA SER A 176 10.28 3.08 39.18
C SER A 176 9.44 1.90 39.67
N SER A 177 10.07 0.91 40.32
CA SER A 177 9.76 0.49 41.71
C SER A 177 10.33 -0.88 42.06
N GLY A 178 10.87 -0.99 43.28
CA GLY A 178 10.87 -2.24 44.05
C GLY A 178 12.21 -2.94 44.23
N ALA A 179 13.12 -2.35 44.99
CA ALA A 179 14.21 -3.09 45.62
C ALA A 179 13.65 -3.91 46.80
N LEU A 180 13.81 -5.24 46.76
CA LEU A 180 13.70 -6.12 47.92
C LEU A 180 14.83 -7.16 47.84
N LEU A 181 15.80 -7.06 48.76
CA LEU A 181 16.74 -8.14 49.08
C LEU A 181 16.43 -8.63 50.51
N PRO A 182 16.51 -9.94 50.76
CA PRO A 182 16.33 -10.52 52.10
C PRO A 182 17.64 -10.61 52.90
N GLU A 183 17.45 -10.76 54.21
CA GLU A 183 18.43 -10.95 55.29
C GLU A 183 19.51 -12.03 55.09
N SER A 184 20.70 -11.76 55.63
CA SER A 184 21.50 -12.58 56.58
C SER A 184 22.94 -12.03 56.54
N GLY A 185 23.73 -11.85 57.60
CA GLY A 185 23.65 -12.19 59.01
C GLY A 185 25.10 -12.36 59.49
N LEU A 186 25.44 -11.84 60.68
CA LEU A 186 26.62 -12.14 61.52
C LEU A 186 27.98 -11.65 60.96
N ASP A 187 28.98 -11.22 61.72
CA ASP A 187 29.20 -10.82 63.11
C ASP A 187 30.61 -10.22 63.13
N ASP A 188 30.92 -9.49 64.21
CA ASP A 188 32.19 -9.45 64.94
C ASP A 188 32.90 -8.08 65.09
N LYS A 189 32.82 -7.65 66.37
CA LYS A 189 33.73 -6.85 67.20
C LYS A 189 33.88 -5.35 67.00
#